data_AF-A0A8J7UQT6-F1
#
_entry.id   AF-A0A8J7UQT6-F1
#
_cell.length_a   1.000
_cell.length_b   1.000
_cell.length_c   1.000
_cell.angle_alpha   90.00
_cell.angle_beta   90.00
_cell.angle_gamma   90.00
#
_symmetry.space_group_name_H-M   'P 1'
#
loop_
_entity.id
_entity.type
_entity.pdbx_description
1 polymer ?
#
loop_
_entity_poly.entity_id
_entity_poly.type
_entity_poly.pdbx_seq_one_letter_code
_entity_poly.pdbx_strand_id
1 'polypeptide(L)'
;MNKKNTHTQTVLMVGNPNVGKSALFNRLTGSEAVVSNYPGTTVDFTKGTLVEGGTTYEIIDVPGAYSLEPRDAAEEVASQILNKYPKATVLLVLDATRLERGLYLGFEVIERGAPVIVVLNMMDAARAKSIKVDARRLQNLLGLPVVQTSATVGEGIKDLAGMLRKAQPADIDAIAARANGSSPETARMSKCAGCAGCGGSS
;
A
#
# COMPACT_ATOMS: atom_id res chain seq x y z
N MET A 1 25.61 -1.60 -29.14
CA MET A 1 24.25 -1.72 -28.56
C MET A 1 24.17 -0.89 -27.28
N ASN A 2 23.34 0.16 -27.25
CA ASN A 2 23.14 0.96 -26.04
C ASN A 2 22.36 0.15 -25.00
N LYS A 3 22.98 -0.13 -23.84
CA LYS A 3 22.26 -0.47 -22.61
C LYS A 3 21.38 0.74 -22.26
N LYS A 4 20.08 0.69 -22.57
CA LYS A 4 19.14 1.65 -21.98
C LYS A 4 19.17 1.39 -20.47
N ASN A 5 19.59 2.37 -19.68
CA ASN A 5 19.33 2.39 -18.25
C ASN A 5 17.82 2.51 -18.05
N THR A 6 17.10 1.39 -18.13
CA THR A 6 15.71 1.31 -17.66
C THR A 6 15.76 1.27 -16.15
N HIS A 7 15.55 2.43 -15.52
CA HIS A 7 15.31 2.50 -14.08
C HIS A 7 14.01 1.74 -13.78
N THR A 8 14.14 0.52 -13.27
CA THR A 8 13.01 -0.28 -12.81
C THR A 8 12.58 0.20 -11.43
N GLN A 9 11.30 0.54 -11.26
CA GLN A 9 10.73 0.90 -9.97
C GLN A 9 10.05 -0.31 -9.33
N THR A 10 10.37 -0.60 -8.07
CA THR A 10 9.72 -1.70 -7.34
C THR A 10 8.38 -1.26 -6.77
N VAL A 11 7.36 -2.10 -6.95
CA VAL A 11 6.02 -1.95 -6.40
C VAL A 11 5.68 -3.20 -5.61
N LEU A 12 5.27 -3.03 -4.36
CA LEU A 12 4.83 -4.11 -3.48
C LEU A 12 3.31 -4.12 -3.39
N MET A 13 2.68 -5.27 -3.61
CA MET A 13 1.25 -5.46 -3.36
C MET A 13 1.07 -6.02 -1.96
N VAL A 14 0.58 -5.19 -1.04
CA VAL A 14 0.45 -5.51 0.37
C VAL A 14 -1.02 -5.48 0.76
N GLY A 15 -1.46 -6.42 1.58
CA GLY A 15 -2.86 -6.54 1.98
C GLY A 15 -3.13 -7.89 2.62
N ASN A 16 -4.26 -7.99 3.31
CA ASN A 16 -4.64 -9.23 3.99
C ASN A 16 -4.71 -10.43 3.04
N PRO A 17 -4.66 -11.68 3.56
CA PRO A 17 -5.02 -12.85 2.78
C PRO A 17 -6.38 -12.68 2.10
N ASN A 18 -6.51 -13.22 0.88
CA ASN A 18 -7.78 -13.28 0.12
C ASN A 18 -8.41 -11.94 -0.31
N VAL A 19 -7.72 -10.79 -0.23
CA VAL A 19 -8.23 -9.49 -0.72
C VAL A 19 -8.11 -9.28 -2.23
N GLY A 20 -7.71 -10.32 -2.97
CA GLY A 20 -7.58 -10.30 -4.44
C GLY A 20 -6.24 -9.77 -4.97
N LYS A 21 -5.17 -9.78 -4.16
CA LYS A 21 -3.82 -9.35 -4.59
C LYS A 21 -3.33 -10.10 -5.83
N SER A 22 -3.34 -11.43 -5.82
CA SER A 22 -2.84 -12.22 -6.95
C SER A 22 -3.68 -12.05 -8.23
N ALA A 23 -4.99 -11.78 -8.10
CA ALA A 23 -5.83 -11.45 -9.25
C ALA A 23 -5.51 -10.07 -9.83
N LEU A 24 -5.30 -9.06 -8.98
CA LEU A 24 -4.82 -7.74 -9.40
C LEU A 24 -3.42 -7.85 -10.04
N PHE A 25 -2.52 -8.62 -9.43
CA PHE A 25 -1.16 -8.87 -9.91
C PHE A 25 -1.20 -9.41 -11.34
N ASN A 26 -1.93 -10.51 -11.57
CA ASN A 26 -2.05 -11.11 -12.90
C ASN A 26 -2.61 -10.14 -13.95
N ARG A 27 -3.54 -9.26 -13.57
CA ARG A 27 -4.08 -8.25 -14.48
C ARG A 27 -3.11 -7.11 -14.78
N LEU A 28 -2.24 -6.76 -13.83
CA LEU A 28 -1.22 -5.72 -14.02
C LEU A 28 -0.03 -6.25 -14.81
N THR A 29 0.43 -7.47 -14.55
CA THR A 29 1.67 -8.01 -15.12
C THR A 29 1.46 -8.91 -16.34
N GLY A 30 0.22 -9.38 -16.58
CA GLY A 30 -0.05 -10.36 -17.63
C GLY A 30 0.62 -11.71 -17.35
N SER A 31 1.14 -12.35 -18.41
CA SER A 31 1.61 -13.74 -18.40
C SER A 31 3.04 -13.98 -17.90
N GLU A 32 3.83 -12.93 -17.64
CA GLU A 32 5.25 -13.04 -17.29
C GLU A 32 5.49 -13.09 -15.76
N ALA A 33 4.69 -13.88 -15.06
CA ALA A 33 4.82 -14.07 -13.62
C ALA A 33 5.89 -15.12 -13.29
N VAL A 34 6.80 -14.78 -12.39
CA VAL A 34 7.80 -15.70 -11.82
C VAL A 34 7.44 -15.94 -10.36
N VAL A 35 7.07 -17.18 -10.05
CA VAL A 35 6.86 -17.63 -8.67
C VAL A 35 8.19 -18.12 -8.10
N SER A 36 8.51 -17.72 -6.88
CA SER A 36 9.74 -18.13 -6.21
C SER A 36 9.51 -18.31 -4.72
N ASN A 37 10.20 -19.27 -4.13
CA ASN A 37 10.22 -19.47 -2.71
C ASN A 37 11.14 -18.42 -2.03
N TYR A 38 10.71 -17.88 -0.89
CA TYR A 38 11.54 -16.93 -0.15
C TYR A 38 12.64 -17.67 0.62
N PRO A 39 13.93 -17.26 0.50
CA PRO A 39 15.08 -18.03 1.00
C PRO A 39 14.92 -18.52 2.44
N GLY A 40 15.08 -19.83 2.64
CA GLY A 40 15.01 -20.45 3.96
C GLY A 40 13.59 -20.62 4.51
N THR A 41 12.56 -20.44 3.69
CA THR A 41 11.15 -20.58 4.10
C THR A 41 10.40 -21.50 3.14
N THR A 42 9.15 -21.87 3.43
CA THR A 42 8.24 -22.53 2.48
C THR A 42 7.26 -21.54 1.85
N VAL A 43 7.46 -20.25 2.07
CA VAL A 43 6.53 -19.20 1.64
C VAL A 43 6.93 -18.71 0.27
N ASP A 44 5.99 -18.80 -0.67
CA ASP A 44 6.18 -18.32 -2.03
C ASP A 44 5.83 -16.82 -2.15
N PHE A 45 6.52 -16.14 -3.05
CA PHE A 45 6.19 -14.81 -3.52
C PHE A 45 6.24 -14.79 -5.05
N THR A 46 5.47 -13.90 -5.66
CA THR A 46 5.40 -13.78 -7.12
C THR A 46 5.93 -12.43 -7.58
N LYS A 47 6.69 -12.42 -8.66
CA LYS A 47 7.20 -11.22 -9.31
C LYS A 47 6.74 -11.15 -10.75
N GLY A 48 6.49 -9.95 -11.26
CA GLY A 48 6.17 -9.71 -12.65
C GLY A 48 6.53 -8.29 -13.04
N THR A 49 6.39 -7.96 -14.32
CA THR A 49 6.71 -6.62 -14.81
C THR A 49 5.48 -5.95 -15.42
N LEU A 50 5.42 -4.63 -15.28
CA LEU A 50 4.43 -3.76 -15.92
C LEU A 50 5.18 -2.59 -16.55
N VAL A 51 4.82 -2.21 -17.77
CA VAL A 51 5.34 -0.99 -18.41
C VAL A 51 4.20 0.01 -18.51
N GLU A 52 4.35 1.16 -17.84
CA GLU A 52 3.34 2.20 -17.80
C GLU A 52 3.97 3.59 -17.97
N GLY A 53 3.46 4.36 -18.93
CA GLY A 53 4.01 5.68 -19.29
C GLY A 53 5.50 5.68 -19.61
N GLY A 54 6.04 4.57 -20.16
CA GLY A 54 7.47 4.43 -20.47
C GLY A 54 8.39 4.11 -19.28
N THR A 55 7.83 3.87 -18.09
CA THR A 55 8.58 3.34 -16.93
C THR A 55 8.26 1.88 -16.74
N THR A 56 9.30 1.08 -16.47
CA THR A 56 9.15 -0.33 -16.09
C THR A 56 9.01 -0.44 -14.58
N TYR A 57 7.97 -1.14 -14.14
CA TYR A 57 7.69 -1.46 -12.75
C TYR A 57 7.92 -2.95 -12.52
N GLU A 58 8.70 -3.31 -11.50
CA GLU A 58 8.73 -4.67 -10.96
C GLU A 58 7.64 -4.77 -9.90
N ILE A 59 6.60 -5.54 -10.17
CA ILE A 59 5.50 -5.77 -9.24
C ILE A 59 5.82 -7.04 -8.44
N ILE A 60 5.70 -6.97 -7.11
CA ILE A 60 5.90 -8.11 -6.21
C ILE A 60 4.59 -8.35 -5.45
N ASP A 61 3.98 -9.52 -5.63
CA ASP A 61 2.88 -9.99 -4.77
C ASP A 61 3.46 -10.48 -3.44
N VAL A 62 3.24 -9.70 -2.39
CA VAL A 62 3.72 -10.01 -1.04
C VAL A 62 2.76 -11.02 -0.39
N PRO A 63 3.27 -12.02 0.36
CA PRO A 63 2.41 -12.90 1.14
C PRO A 63 1.38 -12.12 1.95
N GLY A 64 0.15 -12.64 2.01
CA GLY A 64 -0.91 -11.97 2.76
C GLY A 64 -0.59 -11.92 4.24
N ALA A 65 -0.66 -10.72 4.83
CA ALA A 65 -0.38 -10.48 6.23
C ALA A 65 -1.56 -9.78 6.91
N TYR A 66 -1.79 -10.04 8.19
CA TYR A 66 -2.72 -9.23 9.00
C TYR A 66 -2.00 -8.13 9.77
N SER A 67 -0.72 -8.33 10.05
CA SER A 67 0.19 -7.37 10.67
C SER A 67 1.63 -7.58 10.15
N LEU A 68 2.44 -6.54 10.27
CA LEU A 68 3.89 -6.55 10.04
C LEU A 68 4.68 -6.89 11.31
N GLU A 69 3.99 -7.11 12.45
CA GLU A 69 4.49 -7.82 13.62
C GLU A 69 4.24 -9.33 13.41
N PRO A 70 5.27 -10.11 13.02
CA PRO A 70 5.05 -11.46 12.51
C PRO A 70 4.53 -12.42 13.57
N ARG A 71 3.45 -13.13 13.25
CA ARG A 71 2.93 -14.27 14.05
C ARG A 71 3.01 -15.59 13.32
N ASP A 72 3.28 -15.57 12.03
CA ASP A 72 3.47 -16.74 11.18
C ASP A 72 4.53 -16.48 10.10
N ALA A 73 4.87 -17.52 9.34
CA ALA A 73 5.90 -17.44 8.30
C ALA A 73 5.54 -16.49 7.16
N ALA A 74 4.25 -16.33 6.83
CA ALA A 74 3.83 -15.42 5.77
C ALA A 74 3.99 -13.97 6.20
N GLU A 75 3.65 -13.63 7.43
CA GLU A 75 3.87 -12.30 8.01
C GLU A 75 5.36 -11.99 8.18
N GLU A 76 6.18 -12.98 8.54
CA GLU A 76 7.64 -12.86 8.63
C GLU A 76 8.22 -12.48 7.25
N VAL A 77 7.84 -13.23 6.21
CA VAL A 77 8.29 -12.94 4.84
C VAL A 77 7.75 -11.59 4.34
N ALA A 78 6.51 -11.23 4.67
CA ALA A 78 5.96 -9.92 4.32
C ALA A 78 6.79 -8.79 4.93
N SER A 79 7.07 -8.85 6.23
CA SER A 79 7.90 -7.87 6.93
C SER A 79 9.31 -7.78 6.35
N GLN A 80 9.94 -8.93 6.05
CA GLN A 80 11.26 -8.99 5.42
C GLN A 80 11.28 -8.38 4.01
N ILE A 81 10.26 -8.64 3.18
CA ILE A 81 10.13 -8.03 1.84
C ILE A 81 10.00 -6.51 1.96
N LEU A 82 9.14 -5.99 2.84
CA LEU A 82 9.01 -4.54 3.03
C LEU A 82 10.33 -3.91 3.51
N ASN A 83 11.03 -4.55 4.45
CA ASN A 83 12.34 -4.08 4.92
C ASN A 83 13.41 -4.09 3.82
N LYS A 84 13.35 -5.06 2.91
CA LYS A 84 14.27 -5.18 1.78
C LYS A 84 14.07 -4.07 0.73
N TYR A 85 12.85 -3.55 0.58
CA TYR A 85 12.54 -2.49 -0.39
C TYR A 85 11.95 -1.24 0.28
N PRO A 86 12.73 -0.50 1.10
CA PRO A 86 12.23 0.60 1.92
C PRO A 86 11.75 1.82 1.11
N LYS A 87 12.09 1.89 -0.19
CA LYS A 87 11.68 2.95 -1.12
C LYS A 87 10.64 2.49 -2.15
N ALA A 88 10.16 1.25 -2.06
CA ALA A 88 9.18 0.75 -3.00
C ALA A 88 7.83 1.47 -2.83
N THR A 89 7.12 1.64 -3.94
CA THR A 89 5.71 2.02 -3.89
C THR A 89 4.90 0.85 -3.34
N VAL A 90 3.98 1.10 -2.42
CA VAL A 90 3.09 0.09 -1.89
C VAL A 90 1.69 0.30 -2.45
N LEU A 91 1.19 -0.72 -3.14
CA LEU A 91 -0.23 -0.88 -3.42
C LEU A 91 -0.88 -1.57 -2.22
N LEU A 92 -1.50 -0.78 -1.35
CA LEU A 92 -2.23 -1.29 -0.19
C LEU A 92 -3.61 -1.76 -0.65
N VAL A 93 -3.75 -3.07 -0.85
CA VAL A 93 -4.98 -3.71 -1.33
C VAL A 93 -5.92 -3.99 -0.16
N LEU A 94 -7.07 -3.33 -0.19
CA LEU A 94 -8.11 -3.41 0.83
C LEU A 94 -9.38 -4.03 0.23
N ASP A 95 -10.06 -4.89 1.00
CA ASP A 95 -11.37 -5.45 0.64
C ASP A 95 -12.47 -4.43 0.97
N ALA A 96 -13.16 -3.93 -0.06
CA ALA A 96 -14.28 -2.99 0.09
C ALA A 96 -15.44 -3.55 0.92
N THR A 97 -15.60 -4.86 1.01
CA THR A 97 -16.62 -5.49 1.83
C THR A 97 -16.24 -5.55 3.32
N ARG A 98 -14.95 -5.39 3.65
CA ARG A 98 -14.39 -5.53 5.00
C ARG A 98 -13.19 -4.60 5.24
N LEU A 99 -13.41 -3.30 5.05
CA LEU A 99 -12.33 -2.30 5.03
C LEU A 99 -11.53 -2.21 6.33
N GLU A 100 -12.22 -2.25 7.48
CA GLU A 100 -11.64 -2.05 8.82
C GLU A 100 -10.43 -2.96 9.08
N ARG A 101 -10.55 -4.25 8.75
CA ARG A 101 -9.47 -5.23 8.99
C ARG A 101 -8.21 -4.90 8.19
N GLY A 102 -8.36 -4.45 6.95
CA GLY A 102 -7.22 -4.12 6.10
C GLY A 102 -6.54 -2.82 6.50
N LEU A 103 -7.25 -1.88 7.13
CA LEU A 103 -6.69 -0.62 7.59
C LEU A 103 -5.68 -0.78 8.74
N TYR A 104 -5.81 -1.81 9.58
CA TYR A 104 -4.80 -2.10 10.62
C TYR A 104 -3.40 -2.31 10.02
N LEU A 105 -3.27 -3.27 9.09
CA LEU A 105 -2.04 -3.46 8.31
C LEU A 105 -1.65 -2.18 7.55
N GLY A 106 -2.66 -1.48 7.01
CA GLY A 106 -2.46 -0.24 6.29
C GLY A 106 -1.73 0.83 7.09
N PHE A 107 -2.08 1.01 8.37
CA PHE A 107 -1.42 1.98 9.23
C PHE A 107 0.02 1.59 9.54
N GLU A 108 0.32 0.32 9.80
CA GLU A 108 1.71 -0.15 9.99
C GLU A 108 2.58 0.09 8.73
N VAL A 109 2.00 -0.05 7.54
CA VAL A 109 2.68 0.28 6.26
C VAL A 109 2.92 1.79 6.15
N ILE A 110 1.93 2.61 6.50
CA ILE A 110 2.02 4.07 6.44
C ILE A 110 3.08 4.60 7.43
N GLU A 111 3.12 4.06 8.65
CA GLU A 111 4.10 4.45 9.68
C GLU A 111 5.55 4.21 9.26
N ARG A 112 5.79 3.26 8.35
CA ARG A 112 7.11 3.01 7.76
C ARG A 112 7.53 4.08 6.73
N GLY A 113 6.65 5.02 6.39
CA GLY A 113 6.93 6.13 5.48
C GLY A 113 7.01 5.74 4.01
N ALA A 114 6.49 4.56 3.64
CA ALA A 114 6.45 4.12 2.24
C ALA A 114 5.52 5.02 1.41
N PRO A 115 5.81 5.25 0.11
CA PRO A 115 4.83 5.82 -0.81
C PRO A 115 3.68 4.85 -1.04
N VAL A 116 2.44 5.23 -0.69
CA VAL A 116 1.27 4.34 -0.75
C VAL A 116 0.26 4.80 -1.80
N ILE A 117 -0.37 3.83 -2.45
CA ILE A 117 -1.66 3.96 -3.14
C ILE A 117 -2.61 2.95 -2.51
N VAL A 118 -3.79 3.40 -2.11
CA VAL A 118 -4.82 2.52 -1.57
C VAL A 118 -5.62 1.95 -2.75
N VAL A 119 -5.68 0.63 -2.82
CA VAL A 119 -6.45 -0.10 -3.83
C VAL A 119 -7.68 -0.68 -3.14
N LEU A 120 -8.82 -0.03 -3.28
CA LEU A 120 -10.08 -0.47 -2.74
C LEU A 120 -10.71 -1.50 -3.68
N ASN A 121 -10.38 -2.77 -3.45
CA ASN A 121 -10.74 -3.89 -4.32
C ASN A 121 -12.07 -4.53 -3.91
N MET A 122 -12.58 -5.44 -4.76
CA MET A 122 -13.86 -6.14 -4.57
C MET A 122 -15.09 -5.23 -4.60
N MET A 123 -15.05 -4.16 -5.40
CA MET A 123 -16.17 -3.21 -5.55
C MET A 123 -17.43 -3.85 -6.14
N ASP A 124 -17.29 -4.87 -7.00
CA ASP A 124 -18.39 -5.68 -7.50
C ASP A 124 -19.10 -6.43 -6.36
N ALA A 125 -18.33 -7.08 -5.49
CA ALA A 125 -18.87 -7.78 -4.33
C ALA A 125 -19.50 -6.82 -3.31
N ALA A 126 -18.91 -5.64 -3.11
CA ALA A 126 -19.47 -4.61 -2.23
C ALA A 126 -20.83 -4.12 -2.76
N ARG A 127 -20.93 -3.83 -4.07
CA ARG A 127 -22.21 -3.45 -4.71
C ARG A 127 -23.25 -4.55 -4.60
N ALA A 128 -22.88 -5.80 -4.85
CA ALA A 128 -23.79 -6.95 -4.74
C ALA A 128 -24.34 -7.12 -3.31
N LYS A 129 -23.53 -6.79 -2.29
CA LYS A 129 -23.92 -6.82 -0.87
C LYS A 129 -24.55 -5.51 -0.38
N SER A 130 -24.81 -4.54 -1.27
CA SER A 130 -25.29 -3.20 -0.90
C SER A 130 -24.40 -2.46 0.11
N ILE A 131 -23.11 -2.80 0.17
CA ILE A 131 -22.12 -2.12 0.99
C ILE A 131 -21.66 -0.87 0.26
N LYS A 132 -21.84 0.30 0.87
CA LYS A 132 -21.38 1.58 0.33
C LYS A 132 -20.07 1.97 0.98
N VAL A 133 -19.00 2.05 0.17
CA VAL A 133 -17.71 2.59 0.60
C VAL A 133 -17.48 3.92 -0.10
N ASP A 134 -17.29 4.97 0.68
CA ASP A 134 -16.97 6.30 0.17
C ASP A 134 -15.46 6.43 -0.04
N ALA A 135 -15.01 6.08 -1.24
CA ALA A 135 -13.59 6.16 -1.64
C ALA A 135 -13.05 7.60 -1.56
N ARG A 136 -13.89 8.60 -1.82
CA ARG A 136 -13.48 10.02 -1.76
C ARG A 136 -13.25 10.46 -0.33
N ARG A 137 -14.14 10.09 0.59
CA ARG A 137 -13.95 10.32 2.02
C ARG A 137 -12.72 9.59 2.54
N LEU A 138 -12.50 8.34 2.13
CA LEU A 138 -11.31 7.58 2.50
C LEU A 138 -10.02 8.28 2.02
N GLN A 139 -9.99 8.73 0.77
CA GLN A 139 -8.87 9.48 0.21
C GLN A 139 -8.60 10.76 1.00
N ASN A 140 -9.64 11.53 1.35
CA ASN A 140 -9.49 12.77 2.09
C ASN A 140 -8.97 12.52 3.52
N LEU A 141 -9.45 11.46 4.18
CA LEU A 141 -9.01 11.10 5.53
C LEU A 141 -7.54 10.65 5.54
N LEU A 142 -7.19 9.71 4.65
CA LEU A 142 -5.84 9.16 4.58
C LEU A 142 -4.83 10.17 3.99
N GLY A 143 -5.28 11.08 3.13
CA GLY A 143 -4.39 11.91 2.33
C GLY A 143 -3.59 11.11 1.29
N LEU A 144 -4.09 9.92 0.92
CA LEU A 144 -3.45 8.99 -0.02
C LEU A 144 -4.33 8.82 -1.26
N PRO A 145 -3.75 8.61 -2.46
CA PRO A 145 -4.53 8.24 -3.63
C PRO A 145 -5.33 6.96 -3.36
N VAL A 146 -6.62 6.98 -3.67
CA VAL A 146 -7.49 5.80 -3.58
C VAL A 146 -7.99 5.45 -4.98
N VAL A 147 -7.78 4.20 -5.39
CA VAL A 147 -8.28 3.65 -6.66
C VAL A 147 -9.27 2.53 -6.34
N GLN A 148 -10.45 2.60 -6.92
CA GLN A 148 -11.47 1.56 -6.81
C GLN A 148 -11.25 0.50 -7.87
N THR A 149 -11.23 -0.77 -7.48
CA THR A 149 -11.01 -1.88 -8.42
C THR A 149 -11.96 -3.04 -8.20
N SER A 150 -12.13 -3.84 -9.24
CA SER A 150 -12.63 -5.20 -9.13
C SER A 150 -11.77 -6.12 -9.98
N ALA A 151 -10.92 -6.89 -9.30
CA ALA A 151 -9.99 -7.81 -9.96
C ALA A 151 -10.69 -8.96 -10.71
N THR A 152 -11.90 -9.34 -10.31
CA THR A 152 -12.68 -10.39 -10.97
C THR A 152 -13.16 -9.92 -12.35
N VAL A 153 -13.67 -8.69 -12.46
CA VAL A 153 -14.25 -8.15 -13.70
C VAL A 153 -13.29 -7.24 -14.49
N GLY A 154 -12.17 -6.82 -13.89
CA GLY A 154 -11.16 -5.98 -14.54
C GLY A 154 -11.40 -4.47 -14.44
N GLU A 155 -12.34 -4.03 -13.61
CA GLU A 155 -12.64 -2.62 -13.37
C GLU A 155 -11.49 -1.93 -12.61
N GLY A 156 -11.11 -0.71 -13.03
CA GLY A 156 -10.13 0.14 -12.35
C GLY A 156 -8.65 -0.26 -12.54
N ILE A 157 -8.34 -1.32 -13.29
CA ILE A 157 -6.96 -1.81 -13.46
C ILE A 157 -6.10 -0.81 -14.24
N LYS A 158 -6.63 -0.25 -15.34
CA LYS A 158 -5.92 0.76 -16.14
C LYS A 158 -5.71 2.04 -15.35
N ASP A 159 -6.70 2.44 -14.56
CA ASP A 159 -6.61 3.62 -13.70
C ASP A 159 -5.55 3.41 -12.61
N LEU A 160 -5.51 2.21 -12.00
CA LEU A 160 -4.49 1.84 -11.03
C LEU A 160 -3.07 1.93 -11.62
N ALA A 161 -2.85 1.37 -12.81
CA ALA A 161 -1.56 1.47 -13.50
C ALA A 161 -1.15 2.93 -13.72
N GLY A 162 -2.04 3.75 -14.28
CA GLY A 162 -1.78 5.18 -14.52
C GLY A 162 -1.52 6.00 -13.26
N MET A 163 -2.00 5.52 -12.10
CA MET A 163 -1.83 6.17 -10.80
C MET A 163 -0.52 5.82 -10.09
N LEU A 164 0.28 4.85 -10.57
CA LEU A 164 1.52 4.43 -9.89
C LEU A 164 2.48 5.58 -9.59
N ARG A 165 2.58 6.58 -10.48
CA ARG A 165 3.42 7.77 -10.28
C ARG A 165 2.91 8.75 -9.23
N LYS A 166 1.69 8.57 -8.73
CA LYS A 166 1.04 9.43 -7.73
C LYS A 166 1.19 8.92 -6.30
N ALA A 167 1.86 7.77 -6.10
CA ALA A 167 2.14 7.24 -4.78
C ALA A 167 2.86 8.27 -3.91
N GLN A 168 2.42 8.41 -2.67
CA GLN A 168 2.99 9.36 -1.72
C GLN A 168 2.92 8.79 -0.30
N PRO A 169 3.86 9.15 0.59
CA PRO A 169 3.73 8.82 2.00
C PRO A 169 2.60 9.63 2.64
N ALA A 170 2.11 9.16 3.78
CA ALA A 170 1.19 9.89 4.63
C ALA A 170 1.73 9.99 6.06
N ASP A 171 1.27 11.01 6.79
CA ASP A 171 1.60 11.23 8.19
C ASP A 171 0.43 10.73 9.06
N ILE A 172 0.72 9.79 9.96
CA ILE A 172 -0.26 9.16 10.83
C ILE A 172 -0.93 10.18 11.78
N ASP A 173 -0.18 11.19 12.25
CA ASP A 173 -0.70 12.24 13.12
C ASP A 173 -1.72 13.10 12.36
N ALA A 174 -1.43 13.38 11.07
CA ALA A 174 -2.34 14.12 10.21
C ALA A 174 -3.62 13.33 9.88
N ILE A 175 -3.51 12.01 9.70
CA ILE A 175 -4.68 11.14 9.52
C ILE A 175 -5.55 11.16 10.77
N ALA A 176 -4.95 10.99 11.96
CA ALA A 176 -5.65 11.03 13.23
C ALA A 176 -6.37 12.37 13.46
N ALA A 177 -5.72 13.50 13.16
CA ALA A 177 -6.33 14.82 13.25
C ALA A 177 -7.58 14.93 12.35
N ARG A 178 -7.48 14.53 11.07
CA ARG A 178 -8.61 14.54 10.13
C ARG A 178 -9.75 13.63 10.57
N ALA A 179 -9.45 12.45 11.11
CA ALA A 179 -10.45 11.51 11.61
C ALA A 179 -11.23 12.06 12.82
N ASN A 180 -10.55 12.80 13.68
CA ASN A 180 -11.13 13.41 14.88
C ASN A 180 -11.80 14.79 14.62
N GLY A 181 -11.78 15.28 13.37
CA GLY A 181 -12.33 16.59 13.01
C GLY A 181 -11.50 17.77 13.50
N SER A 182 -10.25 17.55 13.93
CA SER A 182 -9.32 18.58 14.38
C SER A 182 -8.35 18.98 13.25
N SER A 183 -8.03 20.27 13.13
CA SER A 183 -7.06 20.75 12.15
C SER A 183 -5.66 20.16 12.42
N PRO A 184 -4.90 19.71 11.41
CA PRO A 184 -3.55 19.18 11.60
C PRO A 184 -2.56 20.18 12.23
N GLU A 185 -2.84 21.49 12.21
CA GLU A 185 -2.03 22.51 12.91
C GLU A 185 -2.01 22.35 14.44
N THR A 186 -3.10 21.87 15.05
CA THR A 186 -3.18 21.68 16.51
C THR A 186 -2.34 20.51 17.01
N ALA A 187 -2.11 19.47 16.20
CA ALA A 187 -1.35 18.28 16.62
C ALA A 187 0.17 18.55 16.70
N ARG A 188 0.69 19.38 15.78
CA ARG A 188 2.13 19.67 15.70
C ARG A 188 2.62 20.60 16.82
N MET A 189 1.74 21.46 17.35
CA MET A 189 2.07 22.38 18.44
C MET A 189 2.23 21.68 19.80
N SER A 190 1.62 20.50 19.99
CA SER A 190 1.75 19.70 21.21
C SER A 190 3.12 19.02 21.36
N LYS A 191 3.75 18.62 20.24
CA LYS A 191 5.10 18.00 20.26
C LYS A 191 6.24 18.99 20.51
N CYS A 192 6.07 20.28 20.25
CA CYS A 192 7.12 21.29 20.49
C CYS A 192 7.12 21.90 21.90
N ALA A 193 6.08 21.68 22.72
CA ALA A 193 6.00 22.26 24.07
C ALA A 193 6.86 21.54 25.14
N GLY A 194 7.66 20.53 24.76
CA GLY A 194 8.45 19.70 25.67
C GLY A 194 9.92 20.09 25.87
N CYS A 195 10.47 21.09 25.16
CA CYS A 195 11.85 21.53 25.36
C CYS A 195 11.93 22.78 26.25
N ALA A 196 11.70 22.61 27.56
CA ALA A 196 12.14 23.57 28.57
C ALA A 196 13.61 23.30 28.90
N GLY A 197 14.53 23.98 28.22
CA GLY A 197 15.96 23.77 28.42
C GLY A 197 16.87 24.63 27.56
N CYS A 198 16.62 25.94 27.49
CA CYS A 198 17.60 26.92 27.00
C CYS A 198 17.50 28.19 27.86
N GLY A 199 18.13 28.15 29.03
CA GLY A 199 18.46 29.34 29.82
C GLY A 199 19.94 29.61 29.66
N GLY A 200 20.26 30.65 28.88
CA GLY A 200 21.61 31.04 28.51
C GLY A 200 22.44 31.57 29.67
N SER A 201 23.74 31.41 29.48
CA SER A 201 24.86 32.01 30.18
C SER A 201 24.82 33.54 30.21
N SER A 202 25.07 34.09 31.39
CA SER A 202 25.72 35.40 31.63
C SER A 202 26.43 35.32 32.97
#